data_AF-X1UZ17-F1
#
_entry.id   AF-X1UZ17-F1
#
_cell.length_a   1.000
_cell.length_b   1.000
_cell.length_c   1.000
_cell.angle_alpha   90.00
_cell.angle_beta   90.00
_cell.angle_gamma   90.00
#
_symmetry.space_group_name_H-M   'P 1'
#
loop_
_entity.id
_entity.type
_entity.pdbx_description
1 polymer ?
#
loop_
_entity_poly.entity_id
_entity_poly.type
_entity_poly.pdbx_seq_one_letter_code
_entity_poly.pdbx_strand_id
1 'polypeptide(L)'
;SNAKTLYEELLTQLESLKKQVITLEEELDQKLSQPPVETGKATIEAGKTDNDFLELLQPVEEPGEDKPEWELEVLPPIDLTQILDIINHLDSLPQVVRTELIPQMDKPTIMVFLRRPIELVDILSTLPQVANITEDTTGGAGTEGKPRKAQIELPRQTVIQQSNN
;
A
#
# COMPACT_ATOMS: atom_id res chain seq x y z
N SER A 1 -22.00 1.28 35.49
CA SER A 1 -20.62 0.91 35.14
C SER A 1 -20.57 0.38 33.72
N ASN A 2 -20.40 1.25 32.73
CA ASN A 2 -20.35 0.87 31.31
C ASN A 2 -18.97 0.33 30.89
N ALA A 3 -17.91 0.66 31.63
CA ALA A 3 -16.56 0.16 31.34
C ALA A 3 -16.43 -1.35 31.59
N LYS A 4 -17.11 -1.88 32.61
CA LYS A 4 -17.10 -3.31 32.92
C LYS A 4 -17.81 -4.12 31.83
N THR A 5 -18.95 -3.65 31.35
CA THR A 5 -19.70 -4.33 30.28
C THR A 5 -18.93 -4.34 28.96
N LEU A 6 -18.25 -3.24 28.62
CA LEU A 6 -17.39 -3.18 27.43
C LEU A 6 -16.20 -4.15 27.52
N TYR A 7 -15.64 -4.33 28.71
CA TYR A 7 -14.53 -5.27 28.92
C TYR A 7 -14.99 -6.73 28.73
N GLU A 8 -16.14 -7.12 29.28
CA GLU A 8 -16.69 -8.47 29.12
C GLU A 8 -17.10 -8.76 27.67
N GLU A 9 -17.64 -7.75 26.97
CA GLU A 9 -17.96 -7.83 25.53
C GLU A 9 -16.68 -8.09 24.70
N LEU A 10 -15.63 -7.30 24.95
CA LEU A 10 -14.35 -7.45 24.26
C LEU A 10 -13.72 -8.83 24.53
N LEU A 11 -13.78 -9.30 25.77
CA LEU A 11 -13.26 -10.61 26.15
C LEU A 11 -14.00 -11.74 25.42
N THR A 12 -15.32 -11.60 25.28
CA THR A 12 -16.16 -12.57 24.55
C THR A 12 -15.81 -12.58 23.06
N GLN A 13 -15.56 -11.41 22.46
CA GLN A 13 -15.14 -11.32 21.06
C GLN A 13 -13.77 -11.96 20.83
N LEU A 14 -12.80 -11.75 21.74
CA LEU A 14 -11.47 -12.36 21.65
C LEU A 14 -11.52 -13.88 21.76
N GLU A 15 -12.31 -14.43 22.68
CA GLU A 15 -12.49 -15.88 22.82
C GLU A 15 -13.19 -16.49 21.59
N SER A 16 -14.14 -15.77 20.99
CA SER A 16 -14.78 -16.20 19.74
C SER A 16 -13.79 -16.21 18.57
N LEU A 17 -12.98 -15.15 18.42
CA LEU A 17 -11.98 -15.05 17.37
C LEU A 17 -10.91 -16.15 17.50
N LYS A 18 -10.44 -16.43 18.72
CA LYS A 18 -9.49 -17.51 18.99
C LYS A 18 -10.01 -18.87 18.51
N LYS A 19 -11.30 -19.16 18.74
CA LYS A 19 -11.91 -20.41 18.26
C LYS A 19 -11.97 -20.46 16.73
N GLN A 20 -12.31 -19.35 16.08
CA GLN A 20 -12.37 -19.28 14.62
C GLN A 20 -11.00 -19.54 13.98
N VAL A 21 -9.92 -19.01 14.57
CA VAL A 21 -8.55 -19.29 14.10
C VAL A 21 -8.19 -20.76 14.22
N ILE A 22 -8.48 -21.40 15.37
CA ILE A 22 -8.21 -22.84 15.56
C ILE A 22 -8.99 -23.68 14.53
N THR A 23 -10.25 -23.34 14.27
CA THR A 23 -11.06 -24.04 13.25
C THR A 23 -10.47 -23.88 11.85
N LEU A 24 -9.98 -22.69 11.49
CA LEU A 24 -9.34 -22.45 10.20
C LEU A 24 -8.00 -23.20 10.07
N GLU A 25 -7.21 -23.27 11.14
CA GLU A 25 -5.97 -24.06 11.18
C GLU A 25 -6.26 -25.54 10.94
N GLU A 26 -7.27 -26.11 11.62
CA GLU A 26 -7.69 -27.50 11.43
C GLU A 26 -8.25 -27.77 10.03
N GLU A 27 -9.01 -26.83 9.44
CA GLU A 27 -9.52 -26.95 8.07
C GLU A 27 -8.42 -26.88 7.02
N LEU A 28 -7.39 -26.06 7.25
CA LEU A 28 -6.26 -25.90 6.35
C LEU A 28 -5.35 -27.13 6.37
N ASP A 29 -5.06 -27.69 7.55
CA ASP A 29 -4.30 -28.95 7.69
C ASP A 29 -5.02 -30.13 7.01
N GLN A 30 -6.36 -30.17 7.09
CA GLN A 30 -7.16 -31.17 6.37
C GLN A 30 -7.10 -30.97 4.85
N LYS A 31 -7.17 -29.73 4.36
CA LYS A 31 -7.09 -29.43 2.91
C LYS A 31 -5.70 -29.74 2.33
N LEU A 32 -4.63 -29.51 3.10
CA LEU A 32 -3.27 -29.84 2.68
C LEU A 32 -2.97 -31.35 2.71
N SER A 33 -3.70 -32.11 3.54
CA SER A 33 -3.56 -33.57 3.64
C SER A 33 -4.32 -34.33 2.53
N GLN A 34 -5.14 -33.66 1.72
CA GLN A 34 -5.83 -34.28 0.59
C GLN A 34 -4.95 -34.24 -0.67
N PRO A 35 -4.69 -35.38 -1.35
CA PRO A 35 -4.04 -35.36 -2.65
C PRO A 35 -4.96 -34.71 -3.69
N PRO A 36 -4.41 -33.94 -4.66
CA PRO A 36 -5.20 -33.24 -5.66
C PRO A 36 -5.85 -34.27 -6.59
N VAL A 37 -7.16 -34.47 -6.44
CA VAL A 37 -7.96 -35.18 -7.43
C VAL A 37 -8.32 -34.19 -8.54
N GLU A 38 -7.62 -34.30 -9.66
CA GLU A 38 -8.05 -33.72 -10.93
C GLU A 38 -9.42 -34.30 -11.31
N THR A 39 -10.46 -33.48 -11.38
CA THR A 39 -11.52 -33.68 -12.39
C THR A 39 -12.27 -32.36 -12.60
N GLY A 40 -12.38 -31.97 -13.87
CA GLY A 40 -12.77 -30.63 -14.26
C GLY A 40 -14.27 -30.32 -14.21
N LYS A 41 -14.52 -29.04 -14.51
CA LYS A 41 -15.75 -28.44 -15.04
C LYS A 41 -16.91 -28.32 -14.05
N ALA A 42 -17.07 -27.14 -13.46
CA ALA A 42 -18.08 -26.15 -13.86
C ALA A 42 -18.29 -25.05 -12.80
N THR A 43 -18.55 -23.85 -13.32
CA THR A 43 -19.38 -22.79 -12.73
C THR A 43 -18.91 -22.13 -11.44
N ILE A 44 -18.31 -20.96 -11.64
CA ILE A 44 -18.19 -19.91 -10.64
C ILE A 44 -19.60 -19.36 -10.38
N GLU A 45 -20.19 -19.68 -9.22
CA GLU A 45 -21.17 -18.79 -8.60
C GLU A 45 -20.51 -18.13 -7.39
N ALA A 46 -20.33 -16.81 -7.52
CA ALA A 46 -19.74 -15.94 -6.54
C ALA A 46 -20.67 -15.81 -5.32
N GLY A 47 -20.25 -16.43 -4.21
CA GLY A 47 -20.73 -16.08 -2.87
C GLY A 47 -19.99 -14.84 -2.39
N LYS A 48 -20.69 -13.70 -2.43
CA LYS A 48 -20.34 -12.41 -1.84
C LYS A 48 -19.85 -12.57 -0.40
N THR A 49 -18.57 -12.32 -0.15
CA THR A 49 -18.00 -12.06 1.18
C THR A 49 -17.16 -10.82 1.07
N ASP A 50 -17.39 -9.90 2.01
CA ASP A 50 -16.90 -8.53 2.08
C ASP A 50 -15.37 -8.41 1.88
N ASN A 51 -14.96 -8.33 0.62
CA ASN A 51 -13.57 -8.14 0.20
C ASN A 51 -13.29 -6.68 -0.22
N ASP A 52 -14.26 -5.78 -0.01
CA ASP A 52 -14.24 -4.41 -0.50
C ASP A 52 -13.09 -3.56 0.10
N PHE A 53 -12.53 -3.93 1.25
CA PHE A 53 -11.39 -3.21 1.84
C PHE A 53 -10.02 -3.73 1.37
N LEU A 54 -9.94 -5.00 0.98
CA LEU A 54 -8.70 -5.61 0.48
C LEU A 54 -8.56 -5.45 -1.03
N GLU A 55 -9.65 -5.35 -1.79
CA GLU A 55 -9.60 -5.00 -3.22
C GLU A 55 -9.09 -3.58 -3.49
N LEU A 56 -9.21 -2.65 -2.53
CA LEU A 56 -8.64 -1.30 -2.65
C LEU A 56 -7.11 -1.28 -2.55
N LEU A 57 -6.51 -2.34 -2.02
CA LEU A 57 -5.06 -2.48 -1.85
C LEU A 57 -4.47 -3.60 -2.72
N GLN A 58 -5.30 -4.26 -3.55
CA GLN A 58 -4.77 -5.18 -4.55
C GLN A 58 -4.11 -4.35 -5.66
N PRO A 59 -2.81 -4.56 -5.94
CA PRO A 59 -2.25 -4.06 -7.19
C PRO A 59 -3.10 -4.67 -8.30
N VAL A 60 -3.68 -3.83 -9.15
CA VAL A 60 -4.25 -4.27 -10.42
C VAL A 60 -3.09 -4.86 -11.22
N GLU A 61 -2.87 -6.16 -11.09
CA GLU A 61 -2.09 -6.96 -12.03
C GLU A 61 -2.92 -7.04 -13.33
N GLU A 62 -2.97 -5.93 -14.07
CA GLU A 62 -3.17 -6.05 -15.52
C GLU A 62 -1.86 -6.55 -16.13
N PRO A 63 -1.89 -7.65 -16.93
CA PRO A 63 -0.75 -8.10 -17.70
C PRO A 63 -0.58 -7.18 -18.91
N GLY A 64 -0.13 -5.96 -18.65
CA GLY A 64 0.39 -5.02 -19.62
C GLY A 64 1.85 -4.76 -19.29
N GLU A 65 2.72 -4.77 -20.30
CA GLU A 65 4.14 -4.42 -20.25
C GLU A 65 4.44 -2.98 -19.80
N ASP A 66 3.56 -2.35 -19.01
CA ASP A 66 3.71 -1.01 -18.51
C ASP A 66 4.76 -1.04 -17.40
N LYS A 67 6.02 -0.83 -17.80
CA LYS A 67 7.12 -0.68 -16.86
C LYS A 67 6.94 0.64 -16.11
N PRO A 68 7.16 0.66 -14.79
CA PRO A 68 7.12 1.91 -14.04
C PRO A 68 8.19 2.87 -14.60
N GLU A 69 7.80 4.12 -14.81
CA GLU A 69 8.74 5.15 -15.26
C GLU A 69 9.48 5.77 -14.09
N TRP A 70 8.87 5.77 -12.89
CA TRP A 70 9.47 6.31 -11.68
C TRP A 70 9.33 5.37 -10.48
N GLU A 71 10.35 5.40 -9.64
CA GLU A 71 10.46 4.77 -8.34
C GLU A 71 10.77 5.86 -7.32
N LEU A 72 9.82 6.14 -6.44
CA LEU A 72 9.90 7.19 -5.43
C LEU A 72 10.14 6.54 -4.07
N GLU A 73 11.36 6.64 -3.54
CA GLU A 73 11.71 6.14 -2.21
C GLU A 73 11.40 7.21 -1.17
N VAL A 74 10.58 6.90 -0.18
CA VAL A 74 10.26 7.83 0.90
C VAL A 74 11.22 7.61 2.07
N LEU A 75 11.93 8.66 2.47
CA LEU A 75 12.90 8.61 3.56
C LEU A 75 12.22 8.88 4.92
N PRO A 76 12.72 8.29 6.02
CA PRO A 76 12.25 8.59 7.37
C PRO A 76 12.36 10.10 7.72
N PRO A 77 11.39 10.66 8.47
CA PRO A 77 10.29 9.98 9.16
C PRO A 77 9.14 9.59 8.22
N ILE A 78 8.67 8.35 8.32
CA ILE A 78 7.58 7.82 7.49
C ILE A 78 6.23 8.23 8.09
N ASP A 79 5.40 8.88 7.27
CA ASP A 79 4.01 9.21 7.60
C ASP A 79 3.09 8.70 6.50
N LEU A 80 2.33 7.65 6.80
CA LEU A 80 1.42 7.02 5.85
C LEU A 80 0.33 7.98 5.36
N THR A 81 -0.11 8.94 6.18
CA THR A 81 -1.13 9.92 5.79
C THR A 81 -0.61 10.79 4.66
N GLN A 82 0.62 11.29 4.80
CA GLN A 82 1.27 12.11 3.80
C GLN A 82 1.59 11.32 2.53
N ILE A 83 2.00 10.06 2.68
CA ILE A 83 2.23 9.14 1.55
C ILE A 83 0.94 8.93 0.74
N LEU A 84 -0.18 8.66 1.42
CA LEU A 84 -1.47 8.48 0.76
C LEU A 84 -1.95 9.77 0.09
N ASP A 85 -1.71 10.93 0.69
CA ASP A 85 -2.00 12.23 0.06
C ASP A 85 -1.17 12.46 -1.22
N ILE A 86 0.10 12.07 -1.21
CA ILE A 86 0.96 12.11 -2.40
C ILE A 86 0.41 11.16 -3.48
N ILE A 87 0.04 9.93 -3.11
CA ILE A 87 -0.57 8.95 -4.03
C ILE A 87 -1.86 9.51 -4.64
N ASN A 88 -2.76 10.05 -3.81
CA ASN A 88 -4.01 10.66 -4.27
C ASN A 88 -3.75 11.83 -5.25
N HIS A 89 -2.72 12.63 -5.00
CA HIS A 89 -2.33 13.69 -5.92
C HIS A 89 -1.83 13.12 -7.25
N LEU A 90 -0.95 12.12 -7.21
CA LEU A 90 -0.42 11.46 -8.41
C LEU A 90 -1.51 10.81 -9.25
N ASP A 91 -2.45 10.08 -8.64
CA ASP A 91 -3.57 9.46 -9.33
C ASP A 91 -4.53 10.48 -9.95
N SER A 92 -4.56 11.72 -9.45
CA SER A 92 -5.34 12.82 -10.03
C SER A 92 -4.71 13.40 -11.30
N LEU A 93 -3.42 13.14 -11.56
CA LEU A 93 -2.71 13.67 -12.73
C LEU A 93 -3.10 12.93 -14.01
N PRO A 94 -3.51 13.63 -15.08
CA PRO A 94 -3.93 12.98 -16.33
C PRO A 94 -2.78 12.27 -17.08
N GLN A 95 -1.53 12.54 -16.69
CA GLN A 95 -0.33 11.89 -17.22
C GLN A 95 -0.02 10.58 -16.49
N VAL A 96 -0.55 10.35 -15.29
CA VAL A 96 -0.33 9.12 -14.53
C VAL A 96 -1.36 8.07 -14.98
N VAL A 97 -0.89 6.86 -15.25
CA VAL A 97 -1.75 5.69 -15.49
C VAL A 97 -2.30 5.20 -14.17
N ARG A 98 -1.37 4.92 -13.25
CA ARG A 98 -1.60 4.36 -11.93
C ARG A 98 -0.37 4.60 -11.06
N THR A 99 -0.56 4.46 -9.76
CA THR A 99 0.52 4.39 -8.78
C THR A 99 0.40 3.11 -7.96
N GLU A 100 1.53 2.58 -7.52
CA GLU A 100 1.58 1.39 -6.66
C GLU A 100 2.48 1.68 -5.46
N LEU A 101 1.97 1.45 -4.25
CA LEU A 101 2.75 1.57 -3.03
C LEU A 101 3.33 0.22 -2.63
N ILE A 102 4.64 0.16 -2.49
CA ILE A 102 5.37 -0.98 -1.94
C ILE A 102 5.66 -0.68 -0.46
N PRO A 103 4.92 -1.28 0.48
CA PRO A 103 5.12 -1.05 1.90
C PRO A 103 6.42 -1.72 2.34
N GLN A 104 7.41 -0.92 2.74
CA GLN A 104 8.61 -1.41 3.42
C GLN A 104 8.71 -0.71 4.78
N MET A 105 9.13 -1.44 5.80
CA MET A 105 9.18 -0.97 7.20
C MET A 105 9.96 0.35 7.35
N ASP A 106 11.06 0.50 6.62
CA ASP A 106 11.96 1.65 6.79
C ASP A 106 11.97 2.61 5.59
N LYS A 107 11.52 2.14 4.42
CA LYS A 107 11.71 2.81 3.12
C LYS A 107 10.55 2.49 2.15
N PRO A 108 9.32 2.96 2.41
CA PRO A 108 8.23 2.72 1.50
C PRO A 108 8.54 3.32 0.13
N THR A 109 8.12 2.62 -0.92
CA THR A 109 8.44 3.00 -2.30
C THR A 109 7.17 3.15 -3.09
N ILE A 110 7.00 4.26 -3.81
CA ILE A 110 5.86 4.49 -4.70
C ILE A 110 6.34 4.30 -6.14
N MET A 111 5.76 3.36 -6.86
CA MET A 111 5.98 3.16 -8.28
C MET A 111 4.97 3.99 -9.05
N VAL A 112 5.43 4.79 -10.01
CA VAL A 112 4.57 5.64 -10.85
C VAL A 112 4.66 5.20 -12.29
N PHE A 113 3.50 4.91 -12.87
CA PHE A 113 3.34 4.51 -14.26
C PHE A 113 2.81 5.72 -15.02
N LEU A 114 3.56 6.20 -16.02
CA LEU A 114 3.18 7.39 -16.78
C LEU A 114 2.64 7.00 -18.16
N ARG A 115 1.63 7.72 -18.62
CA ARG A 115 1.14 7.68 -20.02
C ARG A 115 1.97 8.58 -20.92
N ARG A 116 2.51 9.65 -20.35
CA ARG A 116 3.26 10.71 -21.03
C ARG A 116 4.36 11.24 -20.11
N PRO A 117 5.52 11.65 -20.65
CA PRO A 117 6.57 12.28 -19.86
C PRO A 117 6.05 13.50 -19.08
N ILE A 118 6.47 13.63 -17.83
CA ILE A 118 6.11 14.74 -16.94
C ILE A 118 7.31 15.11 -16.07
N GLU A 119 7.42 16.38 -15.71
CA GLU A 119 8.39 16.89 -14.74
C GLU A 119 7.91 16.54 -13.31
N LEU A 120 7.97 15.24 -12.97
CA LEU A 120 7.44 14.70 -11.72
C LEU A 120 8.11 15.35 -10.50
N VAL A 121 9.43 15.59 -10.58
CA VAL A 121 10.22 16.20 -9.51
C VAL A 121 9.73 17.61 -9.19
N ASP A 122 9.52 18.42 -10.24
CA ASP A 122 9.02 19.78 -10.07
C ASP A 122 7.62 19.78 -9.46
N ILE A 123 6.72 18.90 -9.94
CA ILE A 123 5.36 18.79 -9.40
C ILE A 123 5.39 18.40 -7.92
N LEU A 124 6.13 17.33 -7.59
CA LEU A 124 6.25 16.85 -6.20
C LEU A 124 6.90 17.91 -5.30
N SER A 125 7.86 18.70 -5.81
CA SER A 125 8.49 19.78 -5.04
C SER A 125 7.52 20.92 -4.66
N THR A 126 6.40 21.05 -5.39
CA THR A 126 5.36 22.04 -5.07
C THR A 126 4.36 21.55 -4.02
N LEU A 127 4.38 20.26 -3.67
CA LEU A 127 3.44 19.67 -2.73
C LEU A 127 3.79 20.00 -1.29
N PRO A 128 2.82 20.38 -0.45
CA PRO A 128 3.06 20.64 0.97
C PRO A 128 3.47 19.38 1.75
N GLN A 129 3.16 18.19 1.24
CA GLN A 129 3.55 16.90 1.82
C GLN A 129 5.00 16.51 1.52
N VAL A 130 5.70 17.25 0.66
CA VAL A 130 7.09 16.98 0.27
C VAL A 130 7.97 18.10 0.78
N ALA A 131 8.88 17.80 1.70
CA ALA A 131 9.84 18.78 2.20
C ALA A 131 11.01 18.94 1.23
N ASN A 132 11.49 17.83 0.68
CA ASN A 132 12.58 17.81 -0.28
C ASN A 132 12.42 16.61 -1.22
N ILE A 133 12.88 16.77 -2.45
CA ILE A 133 12.94 15.69 -3.42
C ILE A 133 14.30 15.73 -4.11
N THR A 134 14.97 14.58 -4.13
CA THR A 134 16.29 14.43 -4.77
C THR A 134 16.19 13.35 -5.84
N GLU A 135 16.40 13.73 -7.10
CA GLU A 135 16.49 12.77 -8.21
C GLU A 135 17.86 12.09 -8.21
N ASP A 136 17.87 10.76 -8.16
CA ASP A 136 19.10 9.98 -8.27
C ASP A 136 19.49 9.85 -9.74
N THR A 137 20.28 10.82 -10.20
CA THR A 137 20.84 10.85 -11.57
C THR A 137 21.91 9.78 -11.82
N THR A 138 22.26 8.98 -10.81
CA THR A 138 23.26 7.91 -10.91
C THR A 138 22.75 6.70 -11.72
N GLY A 139 21.43 6.51 -11.78
CA GLY A 139 20.79 5.55 -12.67
C GLY A 139 20.43 6.24 -13.99
N GLY A 140 21.29 6.08 -15.01
CA GLY A 140 21.20 6.77 -16.30
C GLY A 140 19.77 6.97 -16.81
N ALA A 141 19.48 8.21 -17.20
CA ALA A 141 18.19 8.67 -17.72
C ALA A 141 17.57 7.68 -18.72
N GLY A 142 16.67 6.82 -18.26
CA GLY A 142 15.80 5.99 -19.10
C GLY A 142 16.48 5.05 -20.11
N THR A 143 17.79 4.80 -20.05
CA THR A 143 18.51 4.12 -21.14
C THR A 143 18.49 2.58 -21.10
N GLU A 144 17.91 1.93 -20.10
CA GLU A 144 17.87 0.45 -20.03
C GLU A 144 16.56 -0.13 -19.46
N GLY A 145 15.44 0.58 -19.62
CA GLY A 145 14.14 0.10 -19.13
C GLY A 145 14.06 -0.05 -17.61
N LYS A 146 14.94 0.65 -16.86
CA LYS A 146 14.84 0.83 -15.41
C LYS A 146 14.07 2.11 -15.10
N PRO A 147 13.21 2.12 -14.06
CA PRO A 147 12.55 3.32 -13.60
C PRO A 147 13.57 4.36 -13.14
N ARG A 148 13.24 5.64 -13.33
CA ARG A 148 13.96 6.76 -12.72
C ARG A 148 13.76 6.73 -11.22
N LYS A 149 14.81 6.99 -10.45
CA LYS A 149 14.74 6.96 -8.99
C LYS A 149 14.74 8.38 -8.43
N ALA A 150 13.83 8.65 -7.51
CA ALA A 150 13.88 9.86 -6.70
C ALA A 150 13.62 9.53 -5.23
N GLN A 151 14.22 10.31 -4.36
CA GLN A 151 14.04 10.22 -2.91
C GLN A 151 13.20 11.37 -2.42
N ILE A 152 12.17 11.07 -1.64
CA ILE A 152 11.23 12.02 -1.06
C ILE A 152 11.50 12.11 0.44
N GLU A 153 11.76 13.32 0.92
CA GLU A 153 11.77 13.65 2.34
C GLU A 153 10.43 14.27 2.71
N LEU A 154 9.75 13.70 3.71
CA LEU A 154 8.53 14.24 4.26
C LEU A 154 8.84 15.35 5.29
N PRO A 155 7.99 16.38 5.42
CA PRO A 155 8.15 17.39 6.44
C PRO A 155 8.02 16.76 7.83
N ARG A 156 8.93 17.17 8.73
CA ARG A 156 8.84 16.78 10.14
C ARG A 156 7.58 17.40 10.74
N GLN A 157 6.66 16.58 11.21
CA GLN A 157 5.59 17.06 12.08
C GLN A 157 6.24 17.66 13.34
N THR A 158 6.25 18.99 13.42
CA THR A 158 6.54 19.68 14.67
C THR A 158 5.39 19.40 15.62
N VAL A 159 5.53 18.36 16.46
CA VAL A 159 4.75 18.24 17.68
C VAL A 159 5.08 19.47 18.51
N ILE A 160 4.20 20.46 18.51
CA ILE A 160 4.30 21.60 19.42
C ILE A 160 4.11 21.02 20.83
N GLN A 161 5.20 20.68 21.51
CA GLN A 161 5.16 20.42 22.94
C GLN A 161 4.79 21.74 23.61
N GLN A 162 3.52 21.87 23.99
CA GLN A 162 3.07 22.91 24.89
C GLN A 162 3.71 22.65 26.25
N SER A 163 4.82 23.34 26.51
CA SER A 163 5.42 23.46 27.83
C SER A 163 4.48 24.27 28.71
N ASN A 164 3.62 23.60 29.49
CA ASN A 164 2.87 24.27 30.55
C ASN A 164 3.84 24.55 31.71
N ASN A 165 3.97 25.84 32.02
CA ASN A 165 4.74 26.40 33.12
C ASN A 165 3.88 26.50 34.39
#